data_AF-A0A7V5H2P1-F1
#
_entry.id   AF-A0A7V5H2P1-F1
#
_cell.length_a   1.000
_cell.length_b   1.000
_cell.length_c   1.000
_cell.angle_alpha   90.00
_cell.angle_beta   90.00
_cell.angle_gamma   90.00
#
_symmetry.space_group_name_H-M   'P 1'
#
loop_
_entity.id
_entity.type
_entity.pdbx_description
1 polymer ?
#
loop_
_entity_poly.entity_id
_entity_poly.type
_entity_poly.pdbx_seq_one_letter_code
_entity_poly.pdbx_strand_id
1 'polypeptide(L)'
;MPVIKSYNPTKKIRIWSAGCASGEEPYQLAMELIDFFGYSQLKEKVAVLATDISTEALMQARQGIYTGENVFNLPPAYVPKFFLPKGANQYVVKPMLKDFILFKRLNLIRATFPFKNRFHVIICRNVMIYFDQPTKDQLLEKFYQFLEPGGYLLIGHSESLMQRDKLFKYVQPSIYQKALKHEGN
;
A
#
# COMPACT_ATOMS: atom_id res chain seq x y z
N MET A 1 2.98 11.89 1.11
CA MET A 1 4.15 10.99 0.93
C MET A 1 5.36 11.72 0.37
N PRO A 2 6.46 11.91 1.14
CA PRO A 2 7.72 12.49 0.65
C PRO A 2 8.34 11.70 -0.52
N VAL A 3 8.16 10.38 -0.48
CA VAL A 3 8.68 9.38 -1.44
C VAL A 3 8.29 9.66 -2.90
N ILE A 4 7.09 10.21 -3.11
CA ILE A 4 6.53 10.42 -4.44
C ILE A 4 7.03 11.74 -5.05
N LYS A 5 7.47 12.69 -4.22
CA LYS A 5 7.95 14.01 -4.66
C LYS A 5 9.34 13.97 -5.32
N SER A 6 10.16 12.97 -4.99
CA SER A 6 11.52 12.82 -5.54
C SER A 6 11.59 11.96 -6.81
N TYR A 7 10.46 11.41 -7.27
CA TYR A 7 10.44 10.46 -8.38
C TYR A 7 10.21 11.17 -9.72
N ASN A 8 11.14 11.02 -10.68
CA ASN A 8 11.07 11.61 -12.01
C ASN A 8 10.60 10.53 -13.02
N PRO A 9 9.31 10.44 -13.38
CA PRO A 9 8.78 9.24 -13.99
C PRO A 9 8.92 9.26 -15.51
N THR A 10 9.77 8.38 -16.04
CA THR A 10 9.63 7.86 -17.42
C THR A 10 8.68 6.65 -17.47
N LYS A 11 8.27 6.10 -16.31
CA LYS A 11 7.38 4.94 -16.14
C LYS A 11 6.42 5.11 -14.95
N LYS A 12 5.32 4.32 -14.93
CA LYS A 12 4.33 4.29 -13.83
C LYS A 12 4.96 3.86 -12.50
N ILE A 13 4.68 4.63 -11.44
CA ILE A 13 4.96 4.29 -10.05
C ILE A 13 4.02 3.15 -9.63
N ARG A 14 4.62 2.04 -9.21
CA ARG A 14 3.93 0.82 -8.75
C ARG A 14 3.95 0.76 -7.23
N ILE A 15 2.78 0.71 -6.61
CA ILE A 15 2.61 0.61 -5.17
C ILE A 15 1.95 -0.73 -4.84
N TRP A 16 2.39 -1.38 -3.77
CA TRP A 16 1.76 -2.60 -3.25
C TRP A 16 1.29 -2.39 -1.80
N SER A 17 -0.01 -2.47 -1.57
CA SER A 17 -0.60 -2.61 -0.23
C SER A 17 -0.78 -4.09 0.09
N ALA A 18 0.04 -4.59 1.02
CA ALA A 18 0.16 -5.99 1.41
C ALA A 18 -0.58 -6.24 2.73
N GLY A 19 -1.62 -7.09 2.70
CA GLY A 19 -2.58 -7.26 3.79
C GLY A 19 -3.57 -6.09 3.86
N CYS A 20 -4.22 -5.80 2.72
CA CYS A 20 -5.05 -4.60 2.56
C CYS A 20 -6.43 -4.68 3.26
N ALA A 21 -6.77 -5.80 3.89
CA ALA A 21 -8.05 -6.04 4.55
C ALA A 21 -9.25 -5.64 3.68
N SER A 22 -10.20 -4.88 4.25
CA SER A 22 -11.41 -4.36 3.60
C SER A 22 -11.16 -3.15 2.69
N GLY A 23 -9.90 -2.79 2.40
CA GLY A 23 -9.52 -1.86 1.34
C GLY A 23 -9.41 -0.38 1.75
N GLU A 24 -9.57 -0.06 3.02
CA GLU A 24 -9.47 1.31 3.54
C GLU A 24 -8.12 1.96 3.20
N GLU A 25 -7.02 1.24 3.42
CA GLU A 25 -5.67 1.73 3.13
C GLU A 25 -5.45 2.07 1.64
N PRO A 26 -5.71 1.16 0.68
CA PRO A 26 -5.51 1.50 -0.74
C PRO A 26 -6.46 2.60 -1.22
N TYR A 27 -7.68 2.72 -0.66
CA TYR A 27 -8.57 3.83 -1.00
C TYR A 27 -8.11 5.16 -0.41
N GLN A 28 -7.64 5.19 0.84
CA GLN A 28 -7.09 6.40 1.43
C GLN A 28 -5.85 6.88 0.66
N LEU A 29 -4.95 5.95 0.32
CA LEU A 29 -3.80 6.24 -0.55
C LEU A 29 -4.27 6.84 -1.87
N ALA A 30 -5.27 6.24 -2.51
CA ALA A 30 -5.85 6.73 -3.76
C ALA A 30 -6.39 8.17 -3.64
N MET A 31 -7.08 8.50 -2.54
CA MET A 31 -7.59 9.84 -2.28
C MET A 31 -6.44 10.85 -2.16
N GLU A 32 -5.43 10.56 -1.34
CA GLU A 32 -4.25 11.42 -1.15
C GLU A 32 -3.49 11.65 -2.46
N LEU A 33 -3.36 10.61 -3.28
CA LEU A 33 -2.68 10.69 -4.57
C LEU A 33 -3.48 11.51 -5.59
N ILE A 34 -4.81 11.39 -5.62
CA ILE A 34 -5.65 12.23 -6.49
C ILE A 34 -5.57 13.68 -6.03
N ASP A 35 -5.55 13.93 -4.73
CA ASP A 35 -5.45 15.28 -4.18
C ASP A 35 -4.10 15.93 -4.54
N PHE A 36 -3.02 15.14 -4.54
CA PHE A 36 -1.68 15.62 -4.86
C PHE A 36 -1.42 15.81 -6.37
N PHE A 37 -1.80 14.84 -7.21
CA PHE A 37 -1.48 14.85 -8.65
C PHE A 37 -2.63 15.31 -9.55
N GLY A 38 -3.87 15.26 -9.06
CA GLY A 38 -5.06 15.27 -9.90
C GLY A 38 -5.34 13.89 -10.53
N TYR A 39 -6.61 13.58 -10.72
CA TYR A 39 -7.07 12.26 -11.19
C TYR A 39 -6.48 11.87 -12.55
N SER A 40 -6.50 12.78 -13.54
CA SER A 40 -6.02 12.49 -14.90
C SER A 40 -4.53 12.16 -14.94
N GLN A 41 -3.70 12.89 -14.19
CA GLN A 41 -2.26 12.60 -14.13
C GLN A 41 -2.00 11.31 -13.35
N LEU A 42 -2.78 11.05 -12.30
CA LEU A 42 -2.59 9.87 -11.47
C LEU A 42 -2.77 8.57 -12.27
N LYS A 43 -3.82 8.51 -13.10
CA LYS A 43 -4.14 7.34 -13.93
C LYS A 43 -2.97 6.94 -14.85
N GLU A 44 -2.23 7.93 -15.34
CA GLU A 44 -1.05 7.71 -16.19
C GLU A 44 0.24 7.50 -15.42
N LYS A 45 0.31 7.89 -14.15
CA LYS A 45 1.53 7.86 -13.34
C LYS A 45 1.58 6.74 -12.30
N VAL A 46 0.45 6.19 -11.85
CA VAL A 46 0.43 5.28 -10.70
C VAL A 46 -0.43 4.04 -10.96
N ALA A 47 0.02 2.91 -10.41
CA ALA A 47 -0.75 1.68 -10.30
C ALA A 47 -0.59 1.07 -8.90
N VAL A 48 -1.72 0.75 -8.26
CA VAL A 48 -1.76 0.15 -6.92
C VAL A 48 -2.20 -1.31 -7.03
N LEU A 49 -1.39 -2.21 -6.50
CA LEU A 49 -1.79 -3.59 -6.21
C LEU A 49 -2.18 -3.66 -4.74
N ALA A 50 -3.39 -4.12 -4.43
CA ALA A 50 -3.85 -4.35 -3.07
C ALA A 50 -4.11 -5.85 -2.89
N THR A 51 -3.47 -6.48 -1.90
CA THR A 51 -3.60 -7.92 -1.68
C THR A 51 -3.94 -8.29 -0.26
N ASP A 52 -4.76 -9.33 -0.12
CA ASP A 52 -5.06 -9.94 1.17
C ASP A 52 -5.19 -11.46 1.04
N ILE A 53 -5.08 -12.18 2.15
CA ILE A 53 -5.34 -13.63 2.19
C ILE A 53 -6.85 -13.92 2.28
N SER A 54 -7.61 -13.04 2.94
CA SER A 54 -9.05 -13.14 3.17
C SER A 54 -9.83 -12.78 1.91
N THR A 55 -10.54 -13.75 1.36
CA THR A 55 -11.45 -13.53 0.22
C THR A 55 -12.62 -12.64 0.61
N GLU A 56 -13.11 -12.75 1.84
CA GLU A 56 -14.20 -11.93 2.37
C GLU A 56 -13.83 -10.46 2.44
N ALA A 57 -12.67 -10.15 3.03
CA ALA A 57 -12.17 -8.78 3.12
C ALA A 57 -11.96 -8.19 1.71
N LEU A 58 -11.42 -8.98 0.77
CA LEU A 58 -11.30 -8.55 -0.63
C LEU A 58 -12.63 -8.36 -1.35
N MET A 59 -13.70 -9.09 -0.98
CA MET A 59 -15.04 -8.82 -1.52
C MET A 59 -15.53 -7.47 -1.03
N GLN A 60 -15.40 -7.18 0.27
CA GLN A 60 -15.75 -5.89 0.85
C GLN A 60 -14.94 -4.75 0.20
N ALA A 61 -13.63 -4.92 0.05
CA ALA A 61 -12.75 -3.95 -0.60
C ALA A 61 -13.17 -3.63 -2.04
N ARG A 62 -13.55 -4.66 -2.83
CA ARG A 62 -14.05 -4.46 -4.20
C ARG A 62 -15.39 -3.75 -4.24
N GLN A 63 -16.28 -4.02 -3.28
CA GLN A 63 -17.53 -3.28 -3.14
C GLN A 63 -17.24 -1.82 -2.77
N GLY A 64 -16.29 -1.59 -1.86
CA GLY A 64 -15.88 -0.28 -1.38
C GLY A 64 -17.02 0.43 -0.67
N ILE A 65 -17.78 -0.32 0.14
CA ILE A 65 -18.89 0.18 0.94
C ILE A 65 -18.42 0.27 2.38
N TYR A 66 -18.59 1.43 2.99
CA TYR A 66 -18.11 1.74 4.33
C TYR A 66 -19.20 2.44 5.15
N THR A 67 -19.13 2.34 6.47
CA THR A 67 -20.08 3.03 7.36
C THR A 67 -19.73 4.51 7.50
N GLY A 68 -20.65 5.30 8.06
CA GLY A 68 -20.34 6.69 8.42
C GLY A 68 -19.16 6.83 9.38
N GLU A 69 -18.97 5.88 10.30
CA GLU A 69 -17.85 5.85 11.23
C GLU A 69 -16.50 5.68 10.52
N ASN A 70 -16.42 4.78 9.52
CA ASN A 70 -15.20 4.61 8.73
C ASN A 70 -14.83 5.90 8.00
N VAL A 71 -15.82 6.61 7.47
CA VAL A 71 -15.65 7.81 6.67
C VAL A 71 -15.41 9.05 7.54
N PHE A 72 -15.87 9.06 8.79
CA PHE A 72 -15.72 10.16 9.74
C PHE A 72 -14.27 10.53 10.03
N ASN A 73 -13.36 9.55 9.98
CA ASN A 73 -11.93 9.77 10.21
C ASN A 73 -11.19 10.43 9.03
N LEU A 74 -11.88 10.66 7.91
CA LEU A 74 -11.32 11.33 6.75
C LEU A 74 -11.47 12.86 6.87
N PRO A 75 -10.63 13.65 6.17
CA PRO A 75 -10.86 15.08 6.04
C PRO A 75 -12.29 15.36 5.54
N PRO A 76 -13.05 16.31 6.12
CA PRO A 76 -14.45 16.52 5.76
C PRO A 76 -14.69 16.77 4.26
N ALA A 77 -13.74 17.40 3.58
CA ALA A 77 -13.79 17.66 2.14
C ALA A 77 -13.64 16.38 1.29
N TYR A 78 -13.07 15.30 1.83
CA TYR A 78 -12.83 14.06 1.08
C TYR A 78 -14.12 13.27 0.88
N VAL A 79 -15.04 13.32 1.84
CA VAL A 79 -16.30 12.58 1.79
C VAL A 79 -17.12 12.93 0.53
N PRO A 80 -17.53 14.19 0.30
CA PRO A 80 -18.30 14.54 -0.91
C PRO A 80 -17.46 14.40 -2.19
N LYS A 81 -16.12 14.49 -2.11
CA LYS A 81 -15.22 14.35 -3.25
C LYS A 81 -15.13 12.91 -3.73
N PHE A 82 -15.05 11.93 -2.82
CA PHE A 82 -14.65 10.56 -3.13
C PHE A 82 -15.70 9.48 -2.83
N PHE A 83 -16.79 9.82 -2.14
CA PHE A 83 -17.86 8.89 -1.81
C PHE A 83 -19.21 9.34 -2.37
N LEU A 84 -20.12 8.38 -2.50
CA LEU A 84 -21.55 8.58 -2.74
C LEU A 84 -22.32 7.96 -1.58
N PRO A 85 -23.42 8.59 -1.12
CA PRO A 85 -24.29 7.98 -0.12
C PRO A 85 -24.90 6.69 -0.66
N LYS A 86 -25.02 5.67 0.19
CA LYS A 86 -25.62 4.36 -0.11
C LYS A 86 -26.61 3.98 1.00
N GLY A 87 -27.71 4.71 1.13
CA GLY A 87 -28.66 4.53 2.23
C GLY A 87 -28.29 5.38 3.46
N ALA A 88 -28.85 5.03 4.63
CA ALA A 88 -28.88 5.93 5.80
C ALA A 88 -27.52 6.16 6.49
N ASN A 89 -26.63 5.17 6.52
CA ASN A 89 -25.32 5.28 7.19
C ASN A 89 -24.21 4.50 6.46
N GLN A 90 -24.32 4.42 5.14
CA GLN A 90 -23.33 3.76 4.31
C GLN A 90 -22.92 4.67 3.16
N TYR A 91 -21.68 4.53 2.76
CA TYR A 91 -21.05 5.28 1.70
C TYR A 91 -20.36 4.30 0.77
N VAL A 92 -20.41 4.56 -0.53
CA VAL A 92 -19.68 3.79 -1.52
C VAL A 92 -18.62 4.68 -2.17
N VAL A 93 -17.40 4.16 -2.30
CA VAL A 93 -16.32 4.86 -3.01
C VAL A 93 -16.72 5.10 -4.47
N LYS A 94 -16.41 6.29 -4.97
CA LYS A 94 -16.63 6.64 -6.39
C LYS A 94 -15.76 5.76 -7.29
N PRO A 95 -16.24 5.38 -8.49
CA PRO A 95 -15.50 4.53 -9.42
C PRO A 95 -14.08 5.01 -9.72
N MET A 96 -13.86 6.33 -9.76
CA MET A 96 -12.53 6.93 -10.00
C MET A 96 -11.42 6.40 -9.08
N LEU A 97 -11.73 6.01 -7.85
CA LEU A 97 -10.73 5.45 -6.93
C LEU A 97 -10.37 4.00 -7.29
N LYS A 98 -11.30 3.26 -7.91
CA LYS A 98 -11.11 1.84 -8.28
C LYS A 98 -10.26 1.68 -9.54
N ASP A 99 -10.19 2.69 -10.40
CA ASP A 99 -9.56 2.62 -11.73
C ASP A 99 -8.06 2.27 -11.71
N PHE A 100 -7.38 2.51 -10.59
CA PHE A 100 -5.95 2.25 -10.45
C PHE A 100 -5.61 1.32 -9.29
N ILE A 101 -6.61 0.73 -8.63
CA ILE A 101 -6.43 -0.26 -7.57
C ILE A 101 -6.83 -1.64 -8.08
N LEU A 102 -5.87 -2.56 -8.11
CA LEU A 102 -6.11 -3.96 -8.43
C LEU A 102 -6.14 -4.80 -7.15
N PHE A 103 -7.30 -5.34 -6.80
CA PHE A 103 -7.46 -6.25 -5.65
C PHE A 103 -7.22 -7.71 -6.04
N LYS A 104 -6.23 -8.37 -5.41
CA LYS A 104 -5.89 -9.79 -5.66
C LYS A 104 -5.68 -10.56 -4.36
N ARG A 105 -5.98 -11.86 -4.38
CA ARG A 105 -5.67 -12.74 -3.24
C ARG A 105 -4.19 -13.09 -3.24
N LEU A 106 -3.54 -12.99 -2.08
CA LEU A 106 -2.15 -13.42 -1.89
C LEU A 106 -1.92 -13.82 -0.43
N ASN A 107 -1.32 -14.99 -0.22
CA ASN A 107 -0.76 -15.36 1.08
C ASN A 107 0.69 -14.84 1.16
N LEU A 108 0.99 -13.98 2.13
CA LEU A 108 2.32 -13.38 2.31
C LEU A 108 3.39 -14.39 2.76
N ILE A 109 3.00 -15.52 3.35
CA ILE A 109 3.91 -16.57 3.82
C ILE A 109 4.36 -17.48 2.68
N ARG A 110 3.67 -17.47 1.53
CA ARG A 110 4.01 -18.35 0.40
C ARG A 110 5.48 -18.21 -0.01
N ALA A 111 6.06 -19.31 -0.49
CA ALA A 111 7.47 -19.38 -0.88
C ALA A 111 7.85 -18.34 -1.95
N THR A 112 7.03 -18.17 -2.98
CA THR A 112 7.30 -17.25 -4.10
C THR A 112 6.11 -16.36 -4.41
N PHE A 113 6.35 -15.06 -4.65
CA PHE A 113 5.31 -14.15 -5.11
C PHE A 113 5.18 -14.18 -6.65
N PRO A 114 3.95 -14.13 -7.19
CA PRO A 114 3.71 -14.26 -8.63
C PRO A 114 3.92 -12.94 -9.40
N PHE A 115 4.80 -12.06 -8.93
CA PHE A 115 4.99 -10.74 -9.51
C PHE A 115 6.08 -10.78 -10.58
N LYS A 116 5.80 -10.17 -11.75
CA LYS A 116 6.79 -10.00 -12.82
C LYS A 116 7.68 -8.77 -12.63
N ASN A 117 7.12 -7.72 -12.02
CA ASN A 117 7.75 -6.40 -11.90
C ASN A 117 7.93 -6.04 -10.42
N ARG A 118 8.92 -5.19 -10.11
CA ARG A 118 9.18 -4.64 -8.76
C ARG A 118 8.36 -3.39 -8.46
N PHE A 119 8.17 -3.10 -7.18
CA PHE A 119 7.41 -1.99 -6.66
C PHE A 119 8.32 -0.86 -6.21
N HIS A 120 7.82 0.35 -6.32
CA HIS A 120 8.51 1.54 -5.83
C HIS A 120 8.20 1.76 -4.34
N VAL A 121 7.00 1.36 -3.93
CA VAL A 121 6.53 1.41 -2.56
C VAL A 121 5.82 0.11 -2.22
N ILE A 122 6.18 -0.49 -1.08
CA ILE A 122 5.43 -1.55 -0.42
C ILE A 122 4.90 -0.97 0.89
N ILE A 123 3.62 -1.19 1.16
CA ILE A 123 2.94 -0.83 2.39
C ILE A 123 2.48 -2.15 3.02
N CYS A 124 2.88 -2.42 4.25
CA CYS A 124 2.52 -3.62 5.00
C CYS A 124 2.34 -3.22 6.47
N ARG A 125 1.18 -2.63 6.79
CA ARG A 125 0.90 -2.04 8.11
C ARG A 125 -0.01 -2.95 8.92
N ASN A 126 0.37 -3.20 10.17
CA ASN A 126 -0.42 -3.97 11.13
C ASN A 126 -0.63 -5.45 10.73
N VAL A 127 0.25 -5.99 9.90
CA VAL A 127 0.14 -7.38 9.39
C VAL A 127 1.27 -8.24 9.94
N MET A 128 2.50 -7.71 10.03
CA MET A 128 3.63 -8.50 10.48
C MET A 128 3.53 -8.84 11.97
N ILE A 129 2.77 -8.07 12.77
CA ILE A 129 2.50 -8.37 14.17
C ILE A 129 1.92 -9.76 14.42
N TYR A 130 1.28 -10.38 13.42
CA TYR A 130 0.71 -11.73 13.51
C TYR A 130 1.71 -12.85 13.22
N PHE A 131 2.95 -12.53 12.85
CA PHE A 131 3.96 -13.50 12.46
C PHE A 131 5.05 -13.67 13.51
N ASP A 132 5.62 -14.87 13.59
CA ASP A 132 6.85 -15.12 14.35
C ASP A 132 8.07 -14.46 13.69
N GLN A 133 9.19 -14.41 14.40
CA GLN A 133 10.39 -13.74 13.89
C GLN A 133 10.94 -14.37 12.59
N PRO A 134 11.04 -15.71 12.46
CA PRO A 134 11.48 -16.33 11.21
C PRO A 134 10.60 -15.98 10.01
N THR A 135 9.27 -15.96 10.18
CA THR A 135 8.34 -15.60 9.10
C THR A 135 8.48 -14.13 8.72
N LYS A 136 8.64 -13.24 9.71
CA LYS A 136 8.92 -11.82 9.46
C LYS A 136 10.17 -11.64 8.62
N ASP A 137 11.25 -12.34 8.97
CA ASP A 137 12.53 -12.22 8.28
C ASP A 137 12.43 -12.63 6.81
N GLN A 138 11.82 -13.78 6.54
CA GLN A 138 11.58 -14.25 5.18
C GLN A 138 10.69 -13.29 4.39
N LEU A 139 9.68 -12.69 5.04
CA LEU A 139 8.81 -11.72 4.41
C LEU A 139 9.57 -10.44 4.03
N LEU A 140 10.44 -9.95 4.93
CA LEU A 140 11.27 -8.77 4.69
C LEU A 140 12.28 -8.99 3.56
N GLU A 141 12.88 -10.18 3.46
CA GLU A 141 13.74 -10.54 2.33
C GLU A 141 12.97 -10.51 1.02
N LYS A 142 11.74 -11.06 0.99
CA LYS A 142 10.88 -11.00 -0.20
C LYS A 142 10.52 -9.55 -0.54
N PHE A 143 10.14 -8.72 0.44
CA PHE A 143 9.89 -7.30 0.21
C PHE A 143 11.11 -6.59 -0.36
N TYR A 144 12.31 -6.87 0.18
CA TYR A 144 13.56 -6.33 -0.33
C TYR A 144 13.77 -6.72 -1.80
N GLN A 145 13.56 -7.98 -2.18
CA GLN A 145 13.70 -8.46 -3.56
C GLN A 145 12.73 -7.77 -4.53
N PHE A 146 11.49 -7.55 -4.10
CA PHE A 146 10.44 -6.95 -4.91
C PHE A 146 10.37 -5.42 -4.85
N LEU A 147 11.21 -4.76 -4.07
CA LEU A 147 11.38 -3.31 -4.13
C LEU A 147 12.41 -2.91 -5.20
N GLU A 148 12.12 -1.84 -5.93
CA GLU A 148 13.10 -1.18 -6.79
C GLU A 148 14.24 -0.60 -5.95
N PRO A 149 15.46 -0.46 -6.52
CA PRO A 149 16.53 0.31 -5.89
C PRO A 149 16.02 1.70 -5.47
N GLY A 150 16.28 2.09 -4.22
CA GLY A 150 15.77 3.33 -3.64
C GLY A 150 14.27 3.32 -3.28
N GLY A 151 13.57 2.21 -3.48
CA GLY A 151 12.16 2.04 -3.11
C GLY A 151 11.95 1.98 -1.59
N TYR A 152 10.70 2.18 -1.17
CA TYR A 152 10.34 2.36 0.24
C TYR A 152 9.41 1.26 0.76
N LEU A 153 9.64 0.88 2.02
CA LEU A 153 8.78 0.01 2.80
C LEU A 153 8.14 0.82 3.93
N LEU A 154 6.81 0.81 3.98
CA LEU A 154 6.02 1.44 5.03
C LEU A 154 5.38 0.35 5.89
N ILE A 155 5.51 0.46 7.21
CA ILE A 155 4.97 -0.51 8.18
C ILE A 155 4.07 0.18 9.21
N GLY A 156 3.45 -0.58 10.10
CA GLY A 156 2.62 -0.06 11.18
C GLY A 156 3.42 0.70 12.22
N HIS A 157 2.75 1.54 13.01
CA HIS A 157 3.40 2.35 14.07
C HIS A 157 3.97 1.51 15.21
N SER A 158 3.37 0.35 15.50
CA SER A 158 3.85 -0.60 16.50
C SER A 158 4.86 -1.60 15.93
N GLU A 159 5.15 -1.55 14.64
CA GLU A 159 6.06 -2.47 13.96
C GLU A 159 7.45 -1.82 13.81
N SER A 160 8.50 -2.61 14.00
CA SER A 160 9.88 -2.16 13.84
C SER A 160 10.73 -3.24 13.17
N LEU A 161 11.67 -2.81 12.32
CA LEU A 161 12.60 -3.71 11.63
C LEU A 161 13.87 -3.95 12.46
N MET A 162 13.71 -4.16 13.77
CA MET A 162 14.81 -4.32 14.73
C MET A 162 15.93 -5.22 14.16
N GLN A 163 17.17 -4.69 14.13
CA GLN A 163 18.39 -5.40 13.69
C GLN A 163 18.44 -5.81 12.20
N ARG A 164 17.75 -5.08 11.30
CA ARG A 164 17.70 -5.37 9.85
C ARG A 164 18.28 -4.27 8.95
N ASP A 165 19.23 -3.48 9.47
CA ASP A 165 19.90 -2.37 8.76
C ASP A 165 20.58 -2.78 7.43
N LYS A 166 20.91 -4.07 7.28
CA LYS A 166 21.50 -4.63 6.05
C LYS A 166 20.54 -4.57 4.86
N LEU A 167 19.24 -4.74 5.09
CA LEU A 167 18.23 -4.74 4.01
C LEU A 167 17.58 -3.36 3.88
N PHE A 168 17.35 -2.68 4.99
CA PHE A 168 16.55 -1.47 5.01
C PHE A 168 17.24 -0.38 5.84
N LYS A 169 17.37 0.81 5.25
CA LYS A 169 17.81 2.01 5.94
C LYS A 169 16.59 2.68 6.58
N TYR A 170 16.66 2.95 7.88
CA TYR A 170 15.66 3.76 8.56
C TYR A 170 15.62 5.18 7.97
N VAL A 171 14.41 5.71 7.72
CA VAL A 171 14.21 7.08 7.21
C VAL A 171 13.52 7.95 8.25
N GLN A 172 12.36 7.49 8.73
CA GLN A 172 11.57 8.12 9.77
C GLN A 172 10.64 7.07 10.40
N PRO A 173 9.85 7.37 11.45
CA PRO A 173 8.99 6.38 12.08
C PRO A 173 8.13 5.65 11.04
N SER A 174 8.16 4.31 11.09
CA SER A 174 7.44 3.40 10.19
C SER A 174 7.80 3.48 8.71
N ILE A 175 8.84 4.23 8.31
CA ILE A 175 9.28 4.36 6.92
C ILE A 175 10.74 3.96 6.80
N TYR A 176 10.99 3.02 5.89
CA TYR A 176 12.32 2.50 5.59
C TYR A 176 12.57 2.54 4.09
N GLN A 177 13.82 2.69 3.70
CA GLN A 177 14.24 2.64 2.30
C GLN A 177 15.08 1.40 2.05
N LYS A 178 14.90 0.76 0.90
CA LYS A 178 15.74 -0.35 0.46
C LYS A 178 17.20 0.08 0.47
N ALA A 179 18.04 -0.62 1.24
CA ALA A 179 19.48 -0.43 1.20
C ALA A 179 20.00 -0.81 -0.19
N LEU A 180 20.68 0.12 -0.86
CA LEU A 180 21.45 -0.20 -2.06
C LEU A 180 22.54 -1.19 -1.66
N LYS A 181 22.66 -2.30 -2.38
CA LYS A 181 23.86 -3.15 -2.23
C LYS A 181 25.06 -2.26 -2.57
N HIS A 182 26.04 -2.21 -1.69
CA HIS A 182 27.36 -1.72 -2.09
C HIS A 182 27.83 -2.66 -3.21
N GLU A 183 27.93 -2.14 -4.43
CA GLU A 183 28.72 -2.80 -5.46
C GLU A 183 30.18 -2.74 -5.00
N GLY A 184 30.71 -3.88 -4.56
CA GLY A 184 32.13 -4.02 -4.19
C GLY A 184 32.36 -4.68 -2.83
N ASN A 185 32.50 -6.02 -2.86
CA ASN A 185 33.82 -6.64 -2.65
C ASN A 185 33.84 -8.00 -3.35
#